data_AF-A0A367XQT5-F1
#
_entry.id   AF-A0A367XQT5-F1
#
_cell.length_a   1.000
_cell.length_b   1.000
_cell.length_c   1.000
_cell.angle_alpha   90.00
_cell.angle_beta   90.00
_cell.angle_gamma   90.00
#
_symmetry.space_group_name_H-M   'P 1'
#
loop_
_entity.id
_entity.type
_entity.pdbx_description
1 polymer ?
#
loop_
_entity_poly.entity_id
_entity_poly.type
_entity_poly.pdbx_seq_one_letter_code
_entity_poly.pdbx_strand_id
1 'polypeptide(L)'
;MKLTPTAVYTAPDFETPKEFHPGDGPHSTYGLTNQISDIVIKAGGEDRDKPSEHNDTVLGNLRAEVTTLQDQINIFLTERMRLENDKANGGDVERRILDEGVEEEEIE
;
A
#
# COMPACT_ATOMS: atom_id res chain seq x y z
N MET A 1 21.91 12.81 -17.78
CA MET A 1 21.22 12.48 -16.52
C MET A 1 19.73 12.65 -16.74
N LYS A 2 18.95 11.58 -16.61
CA LYS A 2 17.49 11.67 -16.60
C LYS A 2 17.10 12.07 -15.17
N LEU A 3 16.29 13.12 -15.03
CA LEU A 3 15.76 13.53 -13.73
C LEU A 3 14.56 12.65 -13.43
N THR A 4 14.70 11.75 -12.47
CA THR A 4 13.68 10.78 -12.06
C THR A 4 13.10 11.21 -10.71
N PRO A 5 11.77 11.17 -10.51
CA PRO A 5 11.17 11.52 -9.22
C PRO A 5 11.54 10.47 -8.16
N THR A 6 11.77 10.93 -6.93
CA THR A 6 12.11 10.06 -5.79
C THR A 6 11.37 10.55 -4.54
N ALA A 7 11.16 9.68 -3.56
CA ALA A 7 10.62 10.04 -2.25
C ALA A 7 11.36 9.33 -1.13
N VAL A 8 11.34 9.94 0.06
CA VAL A 8 11.94 9.39 1.27
C VAL A 8 10.92 9.44 2.38
N TYR A 9 10.70 8.31 3.04
CA TYR A 9 9.83 8.17 4.19
C TYR A 9 10.64 7.98 5.46
N THR A 10 10.27 8.71 6.51
CA THR A 10 10.87 8.63 7.84
C THR A 10 9.76 8.56 8.88
N ALA A 11 9.91 7.68 9.86
CA ALA A 11 8.99 7.57 10.98
C ALA A 11 9.74 7.19 12.26
N PRO A 12 9.19 7.47 13.46
CA PRO A 12 9.87 7.20 14.73
C PRO A 12 10.21 5.72 14.97
N ASP A 13 9.47 4.82 14.32
CA ASP A 13 9.67 3.36 14.39
C ASP A 13 10.63 2.81 13.32
N PHE A 14 11.23 3.69 12.50
CA PHE A 14 12.23 3.34 11.49
C PHE A 14 13.58 3.96 11.84
N GLU A 15 14.59 3.14 12.11
CA GLU A 15 15.97 3.60 12.31
C GLU A 15 16.60 4.13 11.01
N THR A 16 16.22 3.57 9.87
CA THR A 16 16.70 3.96 8.54
C THR A 16 15.56 4.48 7.67
N PRO A 17 15.72 5.64 6.99
CA PRO A 17 14.72 6.13 6.04
C PRO A 17 14.42 5.11 4.94
N LYS A 18 13.15 4.97 4.58
CA LYS A 18 12.71 4.17 3.45
C LYS A 18 12.71 5.04 2.20
N GLU A 19 13.62 4.76 1.27
CA GLU A 19 13.66 5.43 -0.02
C GLU A 19 12.76 4.73 -1.04
N PHE A 20 12.08 5.54 -1.85
CA PHE A 20 11.25 5.12 -2.97
C PHE A 20 11.83 5.66 -4.26
N HIS A 21 12.04 4.74 -5.20
CA HIS A 21 12.51 5.01 -6.55
C HIS A 21 11.57 4.29 -7.51
N PRO A 22 11.14 4.94 -8.61
CA PRO A 22 10.29 4.28 -9.63
C PRO A 22 10.95 3.02 -10.19
N GLY A 23 12.29 2.98 -10.19
CA GLY A 23 13.08 1.88 -10.72
C GLY A 23 13.28 1.98 -12.23
N ASP A 24 13.93 0.96 -12.80
CA ASP A 24 14.07 0.80 -14.25
C ASP A 24 12.95 -0.10 -14.76
N GLY A 25 12.18 0.34 -15.77
CA GLY A 25 11.13 -0.48 -16.38
C GLY A 25 10.04 0.33 -17.08
N PRO A 26 9.05 -0.36 -17.67
CA PRO A 26 7.88 0.32 -18.23
C PRO A 26 7.03 0.90 -17.09
N HIS A 27 6.81 2.20 -17.14
CA HIS A 27 5.91 2.89 -16.23
C HIS A 27 4.57 3.14 -16.89
N SER A 28 3.51 3.17 -16.10
CA SER A 28 2.16 3.42 -16.58
C SER A 28 1.55 4.62 -15.84
N THR A 29 0.75 5.41 -16.55
CA THR A 29 -0.10 6.44 -15.93
C THR A 29 -1.34 5.84 -15.27
N TYR A 30 -1.58 4.55 -15.50
CA TYR A 30 -2.61 3.77 -14.83
C TYR A 30 -2.00 3.12 -13.60
N GLY A 31 -2.20 3.76 -12.44
CA GLY A 31 -1.73 3.22 -11.17
C GLY A 31 -2.55 2.01 -10.73
N LEU A 32 -1.91 1.01 -10.16
CA LEU A 32 -2.57 -0.18 -9.59
C LEU A 32 -3.49 0.19 -8.41
N THR A 33 -3.14 1.25 -7.68
CA THR A 33 -3.89 1.67 -6.48
C THR A 33 -4.97 2.72 -6.75
N ASN A 34 -5.00 3.28 -7.96
CA ASN A 34 -5.94 4.34 -8.36
C ASN A 34 -7.07 3.86 -9.28
N GLN A 35 -7.16 2.55 -9.54
CA GLN A 35 -8.23 2.00 -10.37
C GLN A 35 -9.55 1.92 -9.60
N ILE A 36 -10.66 2.07 -10.32
CA ILE A 36 -11.99 1.75 -9.79
C ILE A 36 -12.00 0.33 -9.24
N SER A 37 -12.72 0.10 -8.15
CA SER A 37 -12.85 -1.22 -7.54
C SER A 37 -13.28 -2.27 -8.57
N ASP A 38 -12.68 -3.47 -8.49
CA ASP A 38 -13.03 -4.64 -9.32
C ASP A 38 -14.53 -4.93 -9.37
N ILE A 39 -15.25 -4.59 -8.29
CA ILE A 39 -16.71 -4.75 -8.18
C ILE A 39 -17.43 -3.84 -9.17
N VAL A 40 -16.97 -2.60 -9.32
CA VAL A 40 -17.55 -1.59 -10.21
C VAL A 40 -17.19 -1.91 -11.67
N ILE A 41 -15.96 -2.37 -11.93
CA ILE A 41 -15.54 -2.83 -13.26
C ILE A 41 -16.40 -4.03 -13.71
N LYS A 42 -16.60 -5.03 -12.83
CA LYS A 42 -17.45 -6.20 -13.14
C LYS A 42 -18.93 -5.86 -13.32
N ALA A 43 -19.40 -4.77 -12.71
CA ALA A 43 -20.74 -4.24 -12.90
C ALA A 43 -20.92 -3.43 -14.21
N GLY A 44 -19.88 -3.35 -15.05
CA GLY A 44 -19.91 -2.59 -16.30
C GLY A 44 -19.60 -1.10 -16.14
N GLY A 45 -19.03 -0.68 -15.01
CA GLY A 45 -18.56 0.68 -14.81
C GLY A 45 -17.31 0.97 -15.62
N GLU A 46 -17.30 2.07 -16.36
CA GLU A 46 -16.15 2.57 -17.11
C GLU A 46 -15.52 3.76 -16.37
N ASP A 47 -14.18 3.76 -16.26
CA ASP A 47 -13.44 4.86 -15.63
C ASP A 47 -13.43 6.08 -16.55
N ARG A 48 -14.37 6.99 -16.35
CA ARG A 48 -14.49 8.23 -17.14
C ARG A 48 -13.46 9.28 -16.73
N ASP A 49 -12.83 9.14 -15.57
CA ASP A 49 -11.79 10.04 -15.06
C ASP A 49 -10.38 9.51 -15.37
N LYS A 50 -10.28 8.49 -16.24
CA LYS A 50 -8.99 7.86 -16.53
C LYS A 50 -7.98 8.88 -17.08
N PRO A 51 -6.75 8.87 -16.56
CA PRO A 51 -5.61 9.51 -17.20
C PRO A 51 -5.53 9.20 -18.69
N SER A 52 -5.27 10.21 -19.52
CA SER A 52 -4.76 9.98 -20.86
C SER A 52 -3.46 9.17 -20.79
N GLU A 53 -3.27 8.27 -21.77
CA GLU A 53 -2.00 7.54 -21.89
C GLU A 53 -0.83 8.52 -21.95
N HIS A 54 0.29 8.12 -21.35
CA HIS A 54 1.55 8.81 -21.60
C HIS A 54 1.88 8.70 -23.09
N ASN A 55 1.70 9.80 -23.81
CA ASN A 55 2.44 9.98 -25.05
C ASN A 55 3.94 9.97 -24.68
N ASP A 56 4.82 9.44 -25.55
CA ASP A 56 6.30 9.34 -25.41
C ASP A 56 7.05 10.69 -25.23
N THR A 57 6.32 11.71 -24.80
CA THR A 57 6.79 12.99 -24.30
C THR A 57 7.48 12.85 -22.94
N VAL A 58 8.41 13.77 -22.66
CA VAL A 58 9.12 13.84 -21.36
C VAL A 58 8.16 13.93 -20.18
N LEU A 59 7.08 14.72 -20.30
CA LEU A 59 6.08 14.88 -19.23
C LEU A 59 5.17 13.65 -19.09
N GLY A 60 4.86 12.94 -20.17
CA GLY A 60 4.12 11.68 -20.11
C GLY A 60 4.90 10.62 -19.34
N ASN A 61 6.19 10.49 -19.64
CA ASN A 61 7.10 9.58 -18.92
C ASN A 61 7.24 9.97 -17.44
N LEU A 62 7.39 11.26 -17.14
CA LEU A 62 7.42 11.73 -15.76
C LEU A 62 6.13 11.40 -15.00
N ARG A 63 4.97 11.59 -15.63
CA ARG A 63 3.67 11.23 -15.02
C ARG A 63 3.62 9.74 -14.69
N ALA A 64 4.05 8.88 -15.60
CA ALA A 64 4.08 7.45 -15.40
C ALA A 64 5.02 7.04 -14.24
N GLU A 65 6.20 7.67 -14.16
CA GLU A 65 7.15 7.47 -13.05
C GLU A 65 6.57 7.92 -11.70
N VAL A 66 5.90 9.08 -11.65
CA VAL A 66 5.23 9.56 -10.44
C VAL A 66 4.08 8.63 -10.03
N THR A 67 3.29 8.14 -10.99
CA THR A 67 2.22 7.17 -10.72
C THR A 67 2.79 5.87 -10.13
N THR A 68 3.92 5.40 -10.64
CA THR A 68 4.62 4.22 -10.08
C THR A 68 5.03 4.48 -8.62
N LEU A 69 5.60 5.65 -8.34
CA LEU A 69 5.99 6.04 -6.99
C LEU A 69 4.78 6.13 -6.05
N GLN A 70 3.67 6.68 -6.53
CA GLN A 70 2.41 6.76 -5.78
C GLN A 70 1.91 5.37 -5.38
N ASP A 71 1.90 4.41 -6.31
CA ASP A 71 1.48 3.03 -6.01
C ASP A 71 2.39 2.38 -4.96
N GLN A 72 3.71 2.54 -5.08
CA GLN A 72 4.66 1.99 -4.12
C GLN A 72 4.42 2.53 -2.70
N ILE A 73 4.19 3.84 -2.57
CA ILE A 73 3.91 4.50 -1.30
C ILE A 73 2.56 3.99 -0.74
N ASN A 74 1.53 3.92 -1.57
CA ASN A 74 0.21 3.46 -1.17
C ASN A 74 0.24 2.01 -0.66
N ILE A 75 0.91 1.11 -1.37
CA ILE A 75 1.07 -0.30 -0.97
C ILE A 75 1.78 -0.37 0.38
N PHE A 76 2.91 0.33 0.52
CA PHE A 76 3.70 0.34 1.75
C PHE A 76 2.89 0.83 2.96
N LEU A 77 2.18 1.95 2.83
CA LEU A 77 1.36 2.49 3.91
C LEU A 77 0.16 1.60 4.23
N THR A 78 -0.46 0.99 3.21
CA THR A 78 -1.60 0.07 3.41
C THR A 78 -1.18 -1.18 4.16
N GLU A 79 -0.04 -1.77 3.81
CA GLU A 79 0.51 -2.92 4.53
C GLU A 79 0.85 -2.56 5.98
N ARG A 80 1.44 -1.39 6.21
CA ARG A 80 1.74 -0.91 7.56
C ARG A 80 0.48 -0.73 8.41
N MET A 81 -0.56 -0.09 7.87
CA MET A 81 -1.83 0.07 8.57
C MET A 81 -2.48 -1.28 8.91
N ARG A 82 -2.39 -2.26 8.00
CA ARG A 82 -2.87 -3.62 8.26
C ARG A 82 -2.10 -4.28 9.41
N LEU A 83 -0.77 -4.20 9.42
CA LEU A 83 0.07 -4.76 10.50
C LEU A 83 -0.21 -4.10 11.85
N GLU A 84 -0.43 -2.79 11.88
CA GLU A 84 -0.83 -2.08 13.11
C GLU A 84 -2.22 -2.54 13.61
N ASN A 85 -3.17 -2.73 12.70
CA ASN A 85 -4.51 -3.21 13.03
C ASN A 85 -4.50 -4.69 13.48
N ASP A 86 -3.69 -5.54 12.84
CA ASP A 86 -3.52 -6.95 13.23
C ASP A 86 -2.85 -7.06 14.62
N LYS A 87 -1.91 -6.17 14.97
CA LYS A 87 -1.35 -6.09 16.33
C LYS A 87 -2.37 -5.62 17.36
N ALA A 88 -3.19 -4.63 17.02
CA ALA A 88 -4.25 -4.13 17.90
C ALA A 88 -5.34 -5.19 18.16
N ASN A 89 -5.75 -5.94 17.14
CA ASN A 89 -6.82 -6.94 17.25
C ASN A 89 -6.31 -8.34 17.66
N GLY A 90 -5.09 -8.72 17.29
CA GLY A 90 -4.48 -10.00 17.61
C GLY A 90 -4.08 -10.13 19.08
N GLY A 91 -3.67 -9.03 19.71
CA GLY A 91 -3.44 -8.98 21.16
C GLY A 91 -4.70 -9.25 21.99
N ASP A 92 -5.88 -8.89 21.47
CA ASP A 92 -7.16 -9.17 22.15
C ASP A 92 -7.57 -10.64 22.07
N VAL A 93 -7.19 -11.36 21.01
CA VAL A 93 -7.45 -12.81 20.89
C VAL A 93 -6.52 -13.61 21.81
N GLU A 94 -5.23 -13.28 21.85
CA GLU A 94 -4.26 -13.97 22.71
C GLU A 94 -4.54 -13.73 24.20
N ARG A 95 -4.98 -12.52 24.56
CA ARG A 95 -5.40 -12.18 25.93
C ARG A 95 -6.68 -12.90 26.36
N ARG A 96 -7.67 -13.03 25.47
CA ARG A 96 -8.91 -13.80 25.74
C ARG A 96 -8.66 -15.30 25.94
N ILE A 97 -7.74 -15.89 25.16
CA ILE A 97 -7.38 -17.31 25.29
C ILE A 97 -6.65 -17.60 26.62
N LEU A 98 -5.82 -16.67 27.11
CA LEU A 98 -5.13 -16.80 28.39
C LEU A 98 -6.06 -16.60 29.61
N ASP A 99 -7.06 -15.71 29.51
CA ASP A 99 -8.03 -15.46 30.60
C ASP A 99 -9.08 -16.58 30.73
N GLU A 100 -9.42 -17.32 29.67
CA GLU A 100 -10.35 -18.46 29.72
C GLU A 100 -9.70 -19.79 30.20
N GLY A 101 -8.42 -19.78 30.56
CA GLY A 101 -7.62 -20.97 30.90
C GLY A 101 -7.51 -21.35 32.38
N VAL A 102 -8.32 -20.76 33.27
CA VAL A 102 -8.27 -21.05 34.72
C VAL A 102 -9.67 -21.26 35.30
N GLU A 103 -10.28 -22.41 35.03
CA GLU A 103 -11.24 -23.00 35.96
C GLU A 103 -10.65 -24.33 36.46
N GLU A 104 -10.32 -24.33 37.75
CA GLU A 104 -9.76 -25.43 38.53
C GLU A 104 -10.76 -26.59 38.62
N GLU A 105 -10.31 -27.83 38.38
CA GLU A 105 -10.89 -28.99 39.07
C GLU A 105 -9.75 -29.74 39.78
N GLU A 106 -9.43 -29.27 40.99
CA GLU A 106 -8.93 -30.12 42.07
C GLU A 106 -9.98 -31.22 42.30
N ILE A 107 -9.63 -32.46 41.97
CA ILE A 107 -10.41 -33.63 42.40
C ILE A 107 -9.50 -34.45 43.31
N GLU A 108 -9.80 -34.36 44.60
CA GLU A 108 -9.21 -35.12 45.72
C GLU A 108 -9.54 -36.62 45.64
#